data_AF-A0AAD7DIB0-F1
#
_entry.id   AF-A0AAD7DIB0-F1
#
_cell.length_a   1.000
_cell.length_b   1.000
_cell.length_c   1.000
_cell.angle_alpha   90.00
_cell.angle_beta   90.00
_cell.angle_gamma   90.00
#
_symmetry.space_group_name_H-M   'P 1'
#
loop_
_entity.id
_entity.type
_entity.pdbx_description
1 polymer ?
#
loop_
_entity_poly.entity_id
_entity_poly.type
_entity_poly.pdbx_seq_one_letter_code
_entity_poly.pdbx_strand_id
1 'polypeptide(L)'
;RDCRGFEIKFPAKKTAHLSHPFGLHAEYTLPWGYQFIDGFFFLRANSCAKLVWGEDTACEPCSALATHRVLQGILDRIHKGVHENSRLVFHPIENLIALNRRRAEMLHEKGLKKLNDTRTIMRKMKTIDNQVELTMAVASGKVQR
;
A
#
# COMPACT_ATOMS: atom_id res chain seq x y z
N ARG A 1 -37.80 1.71 12.76
CA ARG A 1 -36.56 1.12 13.34
C ARG A 1 -35.40 2.04 13.03
N ASP A 2 -34.27 1.95 13.73
CA ASP A 2 -33.10 2.78 13.39
C ASP A 2 -32.46 2.33 12.08
N CYS A 3 -32.11 3.30 11.24
CA CYS A 3 -31.42 3.07 9.98
C CYS A 3 -29.96 2.66 10.26
N ARG A 4 -29.61 1.41 9.93
CA ARG A 4 -28.23 0.91 10.05
C ARG A 4 -27.32 1.41 8.93
N GLY A 5 -27.91 1.80 7.81
CA GLY A 5 -27.17 2.26 6.63
C GLY A 5 -26.88 1.13 5.64
N PHE A 6 -26.02 1.41 4.66
CA PHE A 6 -25.64 0.47 3.62
C PHE A 6 -24.52 -0.46 4.10
N GLU A 7 -24.80 -1.76 4.19
CA GLU A 7 -23.81 -2.76 4.58
C GLU A 7 -22.79 -2.98 3.47
N ILE A 8 -21.49 -2.94 3.80
CA ILE A 8 -20.45 -3.43 2.90
C ILE A 8 -20.09 -4.86 3.27
N LYS A 9 -20.24 -5.76 2.30
CA LYS A 9 -19.78 -7.14 2.41
C LYS A 9 -18.35 -7.24 1.93
N PHE A 10 -17.50 -7.83 2.77
CA PHE A 10 -16.10 -8.08 2.45
C PHE A 10 -15.91 -9.53 1.98
N PRO A 11 -15.02 -9.79 1.02
CA PRO A 11 -14.68 -11.16 0.63
C PRO A 11 -14.16 -12.00 1.80
N ALA A 12 -14.20 -13.32 1.65
CA ALA A 12 -13.66 -14.23 2.67
C ALA A 12 -12.21 -13.88 3.03
N LYS A 13 -11.87 -13.94 4.32
CA LYS A 13 -10.56 -13.57 4.89
C LYS A 13 -10.19 -12.09 4.82
N LYS A 14 -11.09 -11.23 4.34
CA LYS A 14 -10.94 -9.78 4.42
C LYS A 14 -11.78 -9.19 5.54
N THR A 15 -11.29 -8.13 6.16
CA THR A 15 -12.01 -7.39 7.21
C THR A 15 -12.15 -5.94 6.78
N ALA A 16 -13.18 -5.27 7.28
CA ALA A 16 -13.38 -3.86 6.99
C ALA A 16 -12.17 -3.01 7.40
N HIS A 17 -11.56 -3.32 8.55
CA HIS A 17 -10.39 -2.62 9.08
C HIS A 17 -9.20 -2.66 8.12
N LEU A 18 -8.98 -3.80 7.45
CA LEU A 18 -7.81 -4.00 6.60
C LEU A 18 -8.06 -3.67 5.14
N SER A 19 -9.32 -3.75 4.68
CA SER A 19 -9.69 -3.67 3.26
C SER A 19 -10.47 -2.42 2.88
N HIS A 20 -11.07 -1.68 3.82
CA HIS A 20 -11.71 -0.39 3.51
C HIS A 20 -10.64 0.73 3.45
N PRO A 21 -10.64 1.57 2.39
CA PRO A 21 -9.68 2.67 2.25
C PRO A 21 -10.07 3.87 3.14
N PHE A 22 -9.81 3.78 4.45
CA PHE A 22 -10.14 4.84 5.41
C PHE A 22 -9.51 6.20 5.09
N GLY A 23 -8.35 6.22 4.43
CA GLY A 23 -7.67 7.45 4.02
C GLY A 23 -8.51 8.36 3.12
N LEU A 24 -9.52 7.82 2.41
CA LEU A 24 -10.43 8.63 1.60
C LEU A 24 -11.23 9.64 2.43
N HIS A 25 -11.58 9.29 3.67
CA HIS A 25 -12.33 10.19 4.56
C HIS A 25 -11.50 11.38 5.07
N ALA A 26 -10.17 11.30 4.96
CA ALA A 26 -9.27 12.41 5.31
C ALA A 26 -9.03 13.38 4.14
N GLU A 27 -9.11 12.89 2.90
CA GLU A 27 -8.79 13.70 1.70
C GLU A 27 -10.03 14.21 0.95
N TYR A 28 -11.15 13.47 1.02
CA TYR A 28 -12.36 13.82 0.28
C TYR A 28 -13.54 14.03 1.22
N THR A 29 -14.36 15.03 0.90
CA THR A 29 -15.69 15.18 1.50
C THR A 29 -16.63 14.15 0.91
N LEU A 30 -16.75 13.01 1.58
CA LEU A 30 -17.65 11.93 1.15
C LEU A 30 -19.08 12.20 1.66
N PRO A 31 -20.13 11.92 0.86
CA PRO A 31 -21.52 12.09 1.27
C PRO A 31 -22.00 11.00 2.25
N TRP A 32 -21.09 10.25 2.87
CA TRP A 32 -21.36 9.25 3.89
C TRP A 32 -20.26 9.20 4.95
N GLY A 33 -20.65 8.84 6.17
CA GLY A 33 -19.77 8.34 7.21
C GLY A 33 -19.71 6.81 7.21
N TYR A 34 -18.97 6.25 8.16
CA TYR A 34 -18.88 4.81 8.39
C TYR A 34 -19.17 4.47 9.86
N GLN A 35 -19.66 3.26 10.10
CA GLN A 35 -19.91 2.75 11.45
C GLN A 35 -19.81 1.22 11.49
N PHE A 36 -19.53 0.70 12.69
CA PHE A 36 -19.57 -0.73 12.97
C PHE A 36 -20.76 -1.03 13.88
N ILE A 37 -21.62 -1.96 13.47
CA ILE A 37 -22.77 -2.42 14.24
C ILE A 37 -22.70 -3.94 14.29
N ASP A 38 -22.65 -4.51 15.50
CA ASP A 38 -22.58 -5.96 15.73
C ASP A 38 -21.47 -6.67 14.93
N GLY A 39 -20.34 -6.00 14.74
CA GLY A 39 -19.19 -6.51 13.97
C GLY A 39 -19.30 -6.36 12.44
N PHE A 40 -20.44 -5.87 11.93
CA PHE A 40 -20.63 -5.57 10.51
C PHE A 40 -20.32 -4.11 10.21
N PHE A 41 -19.84 -3.84 9.00
CA PHE A 41 -19.43 -2.51 8.57
C PHE A 41 -20.48 -1.88 7.67
N PHE A 42 -20.94 -0.69 8.05
CA PHE A 42 -21.97 0.06 7.34
C PHE A 42 -21.48 1.44 6.94
N LEU A 43 -21.95 1.91 5.80
CA LEU A 43 -21.89 3.30 5.40
C LEU A 43 -23.22 3.98 5.68
N ARG A 44 -23.16 5.17 6.25
CA ARG A 44 -24.36 5.95 6.57
C ARG A 44 -24.29 7.28 5.82
N ALA A 45 -25.26 7.53 4.95
CA ALA A 45 -25.33 8.79 4.22
C ALA A 45 -25.42 9.97 5.20
N ASN A 46 -24.79 11.10 4.87
CA ASN A 46 -24.85 12.31 5.70
C ASN A 46 -26.29 12.84 5.80
N SER A 47 -27.09 12.60 4.76
CA SER A 47 -28.53 12.90 4.68
C SER A 47 -29.42 11.76 5.20
N CYS A 48 -28.89 10.84 6.02
CA CYS A 48 -29.66 9.71 6.55
C CYS A 48 -30.94 10.18 7.28
N ALA A 49 -32.08 9.59 6.92
CA ALA A 49 -33.38 9.85 7.55
C ALA A 49 -33.49 9.36 9.00
N LYS A 50 -32.44 8.70 9.51
CA LYS A 50 -32.29 8.08 10.84
C LYS A 50 -33.22 6.90 11.12
N LEU A 51 -34.42 6.91 10.58
CA LEU A 51 -35.42 5.86 10.74
C LEU A 51 -35.72 5.18 9.40
N VAL A 52 -36.10 3.92 9.49
CA VAL A 52 -36.60 3.09 8.39
C VAL A 52 -37.98 2.55 8.73
N TRP A 53 -38.82 2.46 7.69
CA TRP A 53 -40.19 1.97 7.75
C TRP A 53 -40.24 0.54 7.24
N GLY A 54 -41.15 -0.28 7.80
CA GLY A 54 -41.31 -1.67 7.38
C GLY A 54 -40.10 -2.57 7.69
N GLU A 55 -39.73 -3.40 6.72
CA GLU A 55 -38.68 -4.41 6.85
C GLU A 55 -37.30 -3.94 6.36
N ASP A 56 -37.21 -2.72 5.83
CA ASP A 56 -35.96 -2.18 5.31
C ASP A 56 -34.91 -2.00 6.41
N THR A 57 -33.65 -2.24 6.05
CA THR A 57 -32.48 -2.06 6.92
C THR A 57 -31.85 -0.67 6.78
N ALA A 58 -32.10 -0.01 5.65
CA ALA A 58 -31.53 1.27 5.28
C ALA A 58 -32.58 2.21 4.67
N CYS A 59 -32.52 3.50 5.03
CA CYS A 59 -33.36 4.52 4.43
C CYS A 59 -32.91 4.82 2.99
N GLU A 60 -33.79 5.41 2.18
CA GLU A 60 -33.51 5.73 0.78
C GLU A 60 -32.16 6.43 0.54
N PRO A 61 -31.77 7.49 1.29
CA PRO A 61 -30.44 8.11 1.12
C PRO A 61 -29.27 7.15 1.36
N CYS A 62 -29.41 6.22 2.32
CA CYS A 62 -28.37 5.23 2.60
C CYS A 62 -28.35 4.14 1.52
N SER A 63 -29.52 3.67 1.08
CA SER A 63 -29.63 2.69 -0.01
C SER A 63 -29.08 3.24 -1.34
N ALA A 64 -29.28 4.52 -1.61
CA ALA A 64 -28.75 5.22 -2.78
C ALA A 64 -27.21 5.31 -2.82
N LEU A 65 -26.53 5.06 -1.69
CA LEU A 65 -25.07 4.96 -1.70
C LEU A 65 -24.57 3.84 -2.61
N ALA A 66 -25.35 2.77 -2.76
CA ALA A 66 -25.03 1.65 -3.64
C ALA A 66 -24.75 2.11 -5.08
N THR A 67 -25.39 3.17 -5.57
CA THR A 67 -25.19 3.67 -6.93
C THR A 67 -24.15 4.80 -7.01
N HIS A 68 -23.55 5.20 -5.89
CA HIS A 68 -22.57 6.27 -5.88
C HIS A 68 -21.25 5.82 -6.54
N ARG A 69 -20.81 6.54 -7.58
CA ARG A 69 -19.65 6.16 -8.43
C ARG A 69 -18.37 5.90 -7.63
N VAL A 70 -18.07 6.76 -6.65
CA VAL A 70 -16.87 6.59 -5.80
C VAL A 70 -16.98 5.33 -4.95
N LEU A 71 -18.17 5.02 -4.41
CA LEU A 71 -18.35 3.81 -3.61
C LEU A 71 -18.24 2.57 -4.48
N GLN A 72 -18.82 2.57 -5.67
CA GLN A 72 -18.65 1.49 -6.65
C GLN A 72 -17.17 1.21 -6.94
N GLY A 73 -16.37 2.26 -7.17
CA GLY A 73 -14.93 2.10 -7.33
C GLY A 73 -14.19 1.59 -6.09
N ILE A 74 -14.69 1.86 -4.88
CA ILE A 74 -14.14 1.28 -3.63
C ILE A 74 -14.48 -0.21 -3.57
N LEU A 75 -15.75 -0.57 -3.81
CA LEU A 75 -16.22 -1.95 -3.78
C LEU A 75 -15.49 -2.81 -4.82
N ASP A 76 -15.30 -2.30 -6.02
CA ASP A 76 -14.49 -2.95 -7.06
C ASP A 76 -13.07 -3.23 -6.58
N ARG A 77 -12.43 -2.24 -5.94
CA ARG A 77 -11.06 -2.39 -5.42
C ARG A 77 -10.95 -3.34 -4.24
N ILE A 78 -11.96 -3.40 -3.38
CA ILE A 78 -12.02 -4.39 -2.28
C ILE A 78 -11.96 -5.81 -2.84
N HIS A 79 -12.68 -6.06 -3.95
CA HIS A 79 -12.78 -7.37 -4.59
C HIS A 79 -11.61 -7.68 -5.52
N LYS A 80 -11.23 -6.75 -6.40
CA LYS A 80 -10.23 -6.95 -7.46
C LYS A 80 -8.80 -6.57 -7.04
N GLY A 81 -8.66 -5.86 -5.92
CA GLY A 81 -7.42 -5.23 -5.50
C GLY A 81 -7.27 -3.80 -6.02
N VAL A 82 -6.27 -3.09 -5.49
CA VAL A 82 -5.92 -1.73 -5.90
C VAL A 82 -4.71 -1.79 -6.82
N HIS A 83 -4.79 -1.09 -7.95
CA HIS A 83 -3.65 -0.97 -8.85
C HIS A 83 -2.49 -0.22 -8.19
N GLU A 84 -1.25 -0.65 -8.42
CA GLU A 84 -0.05 -0.11 -7.74
C GLU A 84 0.12 1.40 -7.94
N ASN A 85 -0.19 1.91 -9.13
CA ASN A 85 -0.12 3.34 -9.46
C ASN A 85 -1.31 4.17 -8.95
N SER A 86 -2.26 3.58 -8.21
CA SER A 86 -3.38 4.33 -7.62
C SER A 86 -2.86 5.25 -6.51
N ARG A 87 -3.53 6.40 -6.30
CA ARG A 87 -3.20 7.31 -5.18
C ARG A 87 -3.30 6.56 -3.84
N LEU A 88 -2.37 6.84 -2.92
CA LEU A 88 -2.23 6.14 -1.63
C LEU A 88 -3.52 6.11 -0.79
N VAL A 89 -4.36 7.12 -0.88
CA VAL A 89 -5.64 7.17 -0.16
C VAL A 89 -6.64 6.10 -0.58
N PHE A 90 -6.51 5.54 -1.79
CA PHE A 90 -7.30 4.39 -2.23
C PHE A 90 -6.72 3.05 -1.79
N HIS A 91 -5.50 3.03 -1.25
CA HIS A 91 -4.88 1.79 -0.77
C HIS A 91 -5.37 1.50 0.65
N PRO A 92 -6.06 0.37 0.86
CA PRO A 92 -6.41 -0.05 2.20
C PRO A 92 -5.16 -0.48 2.98
N ILE A 93 -5.30 -0.65 4.30
CA ILE A 93 -4.15 -0.91 5.20
C ILE A 93 -3.37 -2.16 4.78
N GLU A 94 -4.05 -3.22 4.34
CA GLU A 94 -3.41 -4.44 3.86
C GLU A 94 -2.43 -4.17 2.70
N ASN A 95 -2.82 -3.29 1.77
CA ASN A 95 -2.00 -2.91 0.63
C ASN A 95 -0.79 -2.08 1.07
N LEU A 96 -0.99 -1.14 2.01
CA LEU A 96 0.09 -0.31 2.54
C LEU A 96 1.14 -1.16 3.26
N ILE A 97 0.72 -2.16 4.03
CA ILE A 97 1.64 -3.12 4.67
C ILE A 97 2.43 -3.90 3.61
N ALA A 98 1.76 -4.40 2.58
CA ALA A 98 2.41 -5.15 1.50
C ALA A 98 3.42 -4.27 0.73
N LEU A 99 3.05 -3.03 0.39
CA LEU A 99 3.94 -2.06 -0.26
C LEU A 99 5.15 -1.75 0.61
N ASN A 100 4.96 -1.56 1.91
CA ASN A 100 6.05 -1.27 2.83
C ASN A 100 7.04 -2.46 2.94
N ARG A 101 6.52 -3.70 3.00
CA ARG A 101 7.36 -4.92 3.00
C ARG A 101 8.19 -5.04 1.73
N ARG A 102 7.56 -4.92 0.55
CA ARG A 102 8.26 -4.94 -0.74
C ARG A 102 9.35 -3.86 -0.81
N ARG A 103 9.07 -2.66 -0.30
CA ARG A 103 10.05 -1.57 -0.26
C ARG A 103 11.23 -1.90 0.64
N ALA A 104 11.00 -2.50 1.80
CA ALA A 104 12.07 -2.93 2.70
C ALA A 104 12.95 -4.01 2.05
N GLU A 105 12.36 -4.98 1.36
CA GLU A 105 13.07 -6.03 0.61
C GLU A 105 13.94 -5.43 -0.50
N MET A 106 13.40 -4.52 -1.31
CA MET A 106 14.16 -3.84 -2.36
C MET A 106 15.32 -3.00 -1.81
N LEU A 107 15.14 -2.36 -0.66
CA LEU A 107 16.22 -1.61 -0.01
C LEU A 107 17.32 -2.54 0.49
N HIS A 108 16.96 -3.68 1.07
CA HIS A 108 17.90 -4.69 1.51
C HIS A 108 18.73 -5.24 0.34
N GLU A 109 18.06 -5.62 -0.75
CA GLU A 109 18.72 -6.11 -1.97
C GLU A 109 19.69 -5.08 -2.55
N LYS A 110 19.27 -3.81 -2.65
CA LYS A 110 20.14 -2.71 -3.10
C LYS A 110 21.34 -2.52 -2.18
N GLY A 111 21.16 -2.68 -0.87
CA GLY A 111 22.24 -2.65 0.11
C GLY A 111 23.29 -3.75 -0.14
N LEU A 112 22.84 -4.99 -0.36
CA LEU A 112 23.72 -6.11 -0.68
C LEU A 112 24.47 -5.90 -1.99
N LYS A 113 23.79 -5.41 -3.03
CA LYS A 113 24.43 -5.10 -4.32
C LYS A 113 25.53 -4.04 -4.16
N LYS A 114 25.25 -2.95 -3.45
CA LYS A 114 26.23 -1.89 -3.19
C LYS A 114 27.47 -2.41 -2.46
N LEU A 115 27.29 -3.30 -1.48
CA LEU A 115 28.41 -3.92 -0.75
C LEU A 115 29.28 -4.79 -1.67
N ASN A 116 28.65 -5.58 -2.54
CA ASN A 116 29.35 -6.41 -3.51
C ASN A 116 30.10 -5.58 -4.57
N ASP A 117 29.48 -4.52 -5.08
CA ASP A 117 30.11 -3.60 -6.02
C ASP A 117 31.32 -2.93 -5.38
N THR A 118 31.18 -2.47 -4.13
CA THR A 118 32.26 -1.84 -3.35
C THR A 118 33.43 -2.80 -3.12
N ARG A 119 33.16 -4.06 -2.71
CA ARG A 119 34.18 -5.10 -2.57
C ARG A 119 34.90 -5.38 -3.89
N THR A 120 34.17 -5.40 -5.00
CA THR A 120 34.73 -5.61 -6.34
C THR A 120 35.66 -4.47 -6.73
N ILE A 121 35.25 -3.23 -6.49
CA ILE A 121 36.07 -2.04 -6.76
C ILE A 121 37.35 -2.06 -5.92
N MET A 122 37.24 -2.33 -4.61
CA MET A 122 38.42 -2.40 -3.72
C MET A 122 39.43 -3.45 -4.16
N ARG A 123 38.96 -4.63 -4.61
CA ARG A 123 39.84 -5.66 -5.17
C ARG A 123 40.56 -5.18 -6.42
N LYS A 124 39.84 -4.53 -7.34
CA LYS A 124 40.43 -3.95 -8.56
C LYS A 124 41.46 -2.86 -8.25
N MET A 125 41.17 -1.96 -7.30
CA MET A 125 42.13 -0.93 -6.87
C MET A 125 43.41 -1.55 -6.34
N LYS A 126 43.32 -2.56 -5.46
CA LYS A 126 44.50 -3.27 -4.95
C LYS A 126 45.30 -3.95 -6.08
N THR A 127 44.64 -4.52 -7.08
CA THR A 127 45.33 -5.09 -8.25
C THR A 127 46.07 -4.01 -9.06
N ILE A 128 45.46 -2.84 -9.24
CA ILE A 128 46.10 -1.70 -9.93
C ILE A 128 47.31 -1.22 -9.14
N ASP A 129 47.18 -1.03 -7.82
CA ASP A 129 48.29 -0.59 -6.96
C ASP A 129 49.48 -1.55 -7.06
N ASN A 130 49.22 -2.86 -6.97
CA ASN A 130 50.26 -3.89 -7.13
C ASN A 130 50.93 -3.83 -8.52
N GLN A 131 50.17 -3.56 -9.59
CA GLN A 131 50.72 -3.42 -10.94
C GLN A 131 51.59 -2.17 -11.08
N VAL A 132 51.17 -1.05 -10.48
CA VAL A 132 51.96 0.18 -10.43
C VAL A 132 53.27 -0.04 -9.67
N GLU A 133 53.22 -0.68 -8.50
CA GLU A 133 54.41 -1.03 -7.72
C GLU A 133 55.39 -1.92 -8.50
N LEU A 134 54.88 -2.97 -9.17
CA LEU A 134 55.71 -3.85 -9.99
C LEU A 134 56.37 -3.08 -11.14
N THR A 135 55.61 -2.22 -11.83
CA THR A 135 56.13 -1.41 -12.94
C THR A 135 57.24 -0.46 -12.46
N MET A 136 57.05 0.16 -11.29
CA MET A 136 58.05 1.01 -10.66
C MET A 136 59.31 0.23 -10.23
N ALA A 137 59.15 -0.98 -9.70
CA ALA A 137 60.27 -1.85 -9.34
C ALA A 137 61.09 -2.27 -10.57
N VAL A 138 60.43 -2.62 -11.67
CA VAL A 138 61.08 -2.92 -12.96
C VAL A 138 61.82 -1.69 -13.50
N ALA A 139 61.17 -0.53 -13.54
CA ALA A 139 61.76 0.71 -14.06
C ALA A 139 62.97 1.19 -13.23
N SER A 140 62.97 0.93 -11.92
CA SER A 140 64.07 1.30 -11.01
C SER A 140 65.20 0.28 -10.95
N GLY A 141 65.15 -0.80 -11.74
CA GLY A 141 66.19 -1.83 -11.79
C GLY A 141 66.29 -2.69 -10.52
N LYS A 142 65.27 -2.65 -9.64
CA LYS A 142 65.23 -3.41 -8.38
C LYS A 142 64.67 -4.84 -8.52
N VAL A 143 64.52 -5.34 -9.74
CA VAL A 143 64.09 -6.71 -10.00
C VAL A 143 65.33 -7.56 -10.28
N GLN A 144 65.68 -8.45 -9.35
CA GLN A 144 66.71 -9.47 -9.60
C GLN A 144 66.19 -10.44 -10.68
N ARG A 145 67.02 -10.66 -11.70
CA ARG A 145 66.79 -11.66 -12.76
C ARG A 145 67.19 -13.04 -12.30
#